data_AF-A0A2E9LVV6-F1
#
_entry.id   AF-A0A2E9LVV6-F1
#
_cell.length_a   1.000
_cell.length_b   1.000
_cell.length_c   1.000
_cell.angle_alpha   90.00
_cell.angle_beta   90.00
_cell.angle_gamma   90.00
#
_symmetry.space_group_name_H-M   'P 1'
#
loop_
_entity.id
_entity.type
_entity.pdbx_description
1 polymer ?
#
loop_
_entity_poly.entity_id
_entity_poly.type
_entity_poly.pdbx_seq_one_letter_code
_entity_poly.pdbx_strand_id
1 'polypeptide(L)'
;MIACLAMFALGQAESAETYLIQGSKAKAEIVLSVKPARAAEFGAQELQTYLEKISGARIKIVTEPTAGALVKIYVGESEHARDIGITAKGLKRDAFKMVSGENWLALVGNDLEFEPREPWARHHNQWAQEKQSEWDKITRKPWMNPIGRRLYRNYNKQLDLWNFDHRGSLNAVYAFLR
;
A
#
# COMPACT_ATOMS: atom_id res chain seq x y z
N MET A 1 50.53 -28.09 -39.80
CA MET A 1 49.58 -28.05 -38.69
C MET A 1 49.07 -26.62 -38.56
N ILE A 2 47.85 -26.35 -39.04
CA ILE A 2 47.21 -25.03 -38.89
C ILE A 2 46.49 -25.05 -37.54
N ALA A 3 46.96 -24.24 -36.60
CA ALA A 3 46.30 -24.07 -35.31
C ALA A 3 45.14 -23.07 -35.47
N CYS A 4 43.91 -23.56 -35.47
CA CYS A 4 42.71 -22.72 -35.35
C CYS A 4 42.60 -22.22 -33.91
N LEU A 5 42.85 -20.93 -33.69
CA LEU A 5 42.51 -20.25 -32.45
C LEU A 5 40.99 -20.03 -32.42
N ALA A 6 40.27 -20.79 -31.60
CA ALA A 6 38.86 -20.54 -31.31
C ALA A 6 38.75 -19.41 -30.30
N MET A 7 38.32 -18.21 -30.74
CA MET A 7 37.93 -17.14 -29.83
C MET A 7 36.58 -17.49 -29.20
N PHE A 8 36.59 -17.85 -27.91
CA PHE A 8 35.39 -17.88 -27.09
C PHE A 8 34.99 -16.44 -26.78
N ALA A 9 33.99 -15.92 -27.48
CA ALA A 9 33.31 -14.70 -27.06
C ALA A 9 32.45 -15.04 -25.83
N LEU A 10 32.89 -14.68 -24.63
CA LEU A 10 32.00 -14.57 -23.49
C LEU A 10 31.03 -13.42 -23.78
N GLY A 11 29.83 -13.75 -24.26
CA GLY A 11 28.72 -12.80 -24.28
C GLY A 11 28.43 -12.38 -22.86
N GLN A 12 28.76 -11.14 -22.51
CA GLN A 12 28.22 -10.54 -21.29
C GLN A 12 26.71 -10.41 -21.49
N ALA A 13 25.93 -11.11 -20.67
CA ALA A 13 24.51 -10.82 -20.54
C ALA A 13 24.42 -9.43 -19.90
N GLU A 14 24.30 -8.40 -20.74
CA GLU A 14 24.00 -7.06 -20.31
C GLU A 14 22.57 -7.10 -19.73
N SER A 15 22.47 -7.09 -18.40
CA SER A 15 21.18 -6.99 -17.72
C SER A 15 20.58 -5.65 -18.13
N ALA A 16 19.54 -5.68 -18.96
CA ALA A 16 18.88 -4.47 -19.42
C ALA A 16 18.42 -3.64 -18.20
N GLU A 17 18.97 -2.43 -18.07
CA GLU A 17 18.58 -1.53 -16.98
C GLU A 17 17.09 -1.22 -17.10
N THR A 18 16.34 -1.53 -16.04
CA THR A 18 14.91 -1.31 -16.00
C THR A 18 14.63 -0.05 -15.18
N TYR A 19 13.92 0.88 -15.79
CA TYR A 19 13.62 2.19 -15.21
C TYR A 19 12.15 2.26 -14.81
N LEU A 20 11.84 2.84 -13.64
CA LEU A 20 10.47 3.23 -13.31
C LEU A 20 10.02 4.41 -14.17
N ILE A 21 10.95 5.33 -14.41
CA ILE A 21 10.78 6.55 -15.19
C ILE A 21 12.07 6.79 -15.96
N GLN A 22 11.95 7.03 -17.26
CA GLN A 22 13.10 7.30 -18.13
C GLN A 22 12.85 8.63 -18.87
N GLY A 23 13.63 9.65 -18.55
CA GLY A 23 13.31 11.04 -18.91
C GLY A 23 11.98 11.47 -18.28
N SER A 24 11.13 12.18 -19.02
CA SER A 24 9.78 12.59 -18.57
C SER A 24 8.69 11.57 -18.88
N LYS A 25 9.03 10.28 -19.07
CA LYS A 25 8.08 9.22 -19.43
C LYS A 25 8.05 8.15 -18.35
N ALA A 26 6.88 7.97 -17.74
CA ALA A 26 6.59 6.83 -16.88
C ALA A 26 6.73 5.53 -17.68
N LYS A 27 7.50 4.59 -17.15
CA LYS A 27 7.66 3.21 -17.64
C LYS A 27 7.02 2.20 -16.71
N ALA A 28 6.74 2.62 -15.49
CA ALA A 28 6.03 1.85 -14.48
C ALA A 28 4.54 2.21 -14.41
N GLU A 29 3.80 1.33 -13.76
CA GLU A 29 2.50 1.59 -13.16
C GLU A 29 2.50 1.13 -11.70
N ILE A 30 1.70 1.79 -10.87
CA ILE A 30 1.45 1.38 -9.48
C ILE A 30 0.19 0.52 -9.50
N VAL A 31 0.29 -0.71 -9.02
CA VAL A 31 -0.78 -1.70 -9.03
C VAL A 31 -1.31 -1.88 -7.61
N LEU A 32 -2.59 -1.58 -7.43
CA LEU A 32 -3.35 -1.83 -6.21
C LEU A 32 -4.28 -3.04 -6.38
N SER A 33 -4.80 -3.58 -5.29
CA SER A 33 -5.95 -4.48 -5.38
C SER A 33 -7.23 -3.69 -5.72
N VAL A 34 -8.27 -4.37 -6.22
CA VAL A 34 -9.60 -3.76 -6.47
C VAL A 34 -10.21 -3.11 -5.23
N LYS A 35 -9.95 -3.67 -4.04
CA LYS A 35 -10.35 -3.13 -2.74
C LYS A 35 -9.11 -3.03 -1.84
N PRO A 36 -8.24 -2.02 -2.05
CA PRO A 36 -7.00 -1.89 -1.31
C PRO A 36 -7.30 -1.57 0.16
N ALA A 37 -6.38 -1.96 1.05
CA ALA A 37 -6.40 -1.44 2.41
C ALA A 37 -6.14 0.08 2.37
N ARG A 38 -6.79 0.85 3.25
CA ARG A 38 -6.60 2.32 3.37
C ARG A 38 -5.12 2.74 3.37
N ALA A 39 -4.26 1.99 4.08
CA ALA A 39 -2.82 2.27 4.11
C ALA A 39 -2.11 2.03 2.77
N ALA A 40 -2.51 1.00 2.00
CA ALA A 40 -1.96 0.72 0.68
C ALA A 40 -2.41 1.77 -0.35
N GLU A 41 -3.69 2.17 -0.30
CA GLU A 41 -4.21 3.25 -1.16
C GLU A 41 -3.48 4.57 -0.91
N PHE A 42 -3.37 4.98 0.36
CA PHE A 42 -2.62 6.17 0.72
C PHE A 42 -1.13 6.05 0.35
N GLY A 43 -0.52 4.87 0.56
CA GLY A 43 0.86 4.60 0.14
C GLY A 43 1.06 4.73 -1.37
N ALA A 44 0.13 4.27 -2.19
CA ALA A 44 0.21 4.43 -3.64
C ALA A 44 0.12 5.89 -4.07
N GLN A 45 -0.73 6.68 -3.41
CA GLN A 45 -0.85 8.13 -3.66
C GLN A 45 0.43 8.87 -3.26
N GLU A 46 1.02 8.54 -2.12
CA GLU A 46 2.31 9.09 -1.67
C GLU A 46 3.42 8.73 -2.67
N LEU A 47 3.54 7.46 -3.04
CA LEU A 47 4.52 6.99 -4.02
C LEU A 47 4.39 7.73 -5.35
N GLN A 48 3.19 7.82 -5.90
CA GLN A 48 2.93 8.56 -7.14
C GLN A 48 3.35 10.02 -7.01
N THR A 49 2.95 10.68 -5.93
CA THR A 49 3.22 12.10 -5.68
C THR A 49 4.71 12.38 -5.61
N TYR A 50 5.47 11.57 -4.87
CA TYR A 50 6.90 11.81 -4.71
C TYR A 50 7.70 11.41 -5.95
N LEU A 51 7.35 10.33 -6.64
CA LEU A 51 7.98 9.99 -7.92
C LEU A 51 7.72 11.06 -8.99
N GLU A 52 6.53 11.65 -9.01
CA GLU A 52 6.22 12.79 -9.89
C GLU A 52 7.04 14.03 -9.51
N LYS A 53 7.18 14.35 -8.21
CA LYS A 53 8.04 15.45 -7.75
C LYS A 53 9.51 15.26 -8.12
N ILE A 54 10.01 14.04 -8.07
CA ILE A 54 11.41 13.71 -8.39
C ILE A 54 11.66 13.80 -9.89
N SER A 55 10.71 13.36 -10.72
CA SER A 55 10.96 13.11 -12.15
C SER A 55 10.20 14.01 -13.13
N GLY A 56 9.17 14.71 -12.66
CA GLY A 56 8.21 15.42 -13.50
C GLY A 56 7.23 14.52 -14.27
N ALA A 57 7.30 13.19 -14.11
CA ALA A 57 6.42 12.25 -14.80
C ALA A 57 5.46 11.57 -13.82
N ARG A 58 4.16 11.64 -14.11
CA ARG A 58 3.13 11.01 -13.29
C ARG A 58 2.93 9.54 -13.67
N ILE A 59 3.21 8.64 -12.74
CA ILE A 59 2.94 7.20 -12.89
C ILE A 59 1.45 6.93 -12.66
N LYS A 60 0.84 6.07 -13.46
CA LYS A 60 -0.57 5.69 -13.28
C LYS A 60 -0.73 4.75 -12.09
N ILE A 61 -1.81 4.93 -11.33
CA ILE A 61 -2.30 3.94 -10.35
C ILE A 61 -3.42 3.15 -11.04
N VAL A 62 -3.32 1.83 -11.03
CA VAL A 62 -4.26 0.90 -11.67
C VAL A 62 -4.60 -0.24 -10.73
N THR A 63 -5.73 -0.90 -10.96
CA THR A 63 -6.09 -2.15 -10.27
C THR A 63 -5.76 -3.38 -11.10
N GLU A 64 -5.62 -3.21 -12.42
CA GLU A 64 -5.28 -4.25 -13.38
C GLU A 64 -4.03 -3.83 -14.16
N PRO A 65 -2.95 -4.63 -14.16
CA PRO A 65 -1.76 -4.33 -14.91
C PRO A 65 -2.02 -4.16 -16.41
N THR A 66 -1.38 -3.19 -17.02
CA THR A 66 -1.51 -2.93 -18.45
C THR A 66 -0.30 -3.50 -19.22
N ALA A 67 -0.55 -4.02 -20.42
CA ALA A 67 0.53 -4.50 -21.30
C ALA A 67 1.53 -3.38 -21.69
N GLY A 68 1.14 -2.12 -21.55
CA GLY A 68 1.97 -0.95 -21.88
C GLY A 68 2.98 -0.55 -20.79
N ALA A 69 2.82 -1.02 -19.55
CA ALA A 69 3.78 -0.75 -18.48
C ALA A 69 4.90 -1.80 -18.50
N LEU A 70 6.15 -1.32 -18.50
CA LEU A 70 7.32 -2.19 -18.41
C LEU A 70 7.44 -2.72 -16.98
N VAL A 71 7.34 -1.84 -15.98
CA VAL A 71 7.46 -2.20 -14.56
C VAL A 71 6.13 -2.13 -13.82
N LYS A 72 5.87 -3.12 -12.97
CA LYS A 72 4.71 -3.15 -12.07
C LYS A 72 5.17 -2.88 -10.64
N ILE A 73 4.65 -1.83 -10.01
CA ILE A 73 4.92 -1.54 -8.60
C ILE A 73 3.69 -1.96 -7.79
N TYR A 74 3.76 -3.11 -7.13
CA TYR A 74 2.68 -3.58 -6.27
C TYR A 74 2.73 -2.86 -4.92
N VAL A 75 1.67 -2.16 -4.56
CA VAL A 75 1.54 -1.49 -3.26
C VAL A 75 0.42 -2.16 -2.48
N GLY A 76 0.76 -2.77 -1.34
CA GLY A 76 -0.16 -3.63 -0.61
C GLY A 76 -0.42 -4.99 -1.27
N GLU A 77 -1.01 -5.88 -0.49
CA GLU A 77 -1.33 -7.22 -0.99
C GLU A 77 -2.48 -7.16 -2.00
N SER A 78 -2.29 -7.79 -3.16
CA SER A 78 -3.25 -7.84 -4.26
C SER A 78 -3.20 -9.20 -4.95
N GLU A 79 -4.18 -9.49 -5.83
CA GLU A 79 -4.17 -10.70 -6.66
C GLU A 79 -2.88 -10.80 -7.48
N HIS A 80 -2.53 -9.74 -8.21
CA HIS A 80 -1.31 -9.71 -9.02
C HIS A 80 -0.01 -9.83 -8.23
N ALA A 81 0.05 -9.29 -6.99
CA ALA A 81 1.19 -9.51 -6.13
C ALA A 81 1.30 -10.98 -5.70
N ARG A 82 0.16 -11.65 -5.43
CA ARG A 82 0.13 -13.08 -5.09
C ARG A 82 0.52 -13.96 -6.27
N ASP A 83 0.15 -13.60 -7.49
CA ASP A 83 0.50 -14.35 -8.71
C ASP A 83 2.02 -14.49 -8.90
N ILE A 84 2.78 -13.49 -8.46
CA ILE A 84 4.26 -13.52 -8.46
C ILE A 84 4.84 -14.00 -7.13
N GLY A 85 4.03 -14.59 -6.25
CA GLY A 85 4.44 -15.18 -4.98
C GLY A 85 4.65 -14.19 -3.83
N ILE A 86 4.27 -12.92 -3.97
CA ILE A 86 4.43 -11.92 -2.92
C ILE A 86 3.14 -11.80 -2.10
N THR A 87 3.27 -12.05 -0.79
CA THR A 87 2.16 -11.98 0.18
C THR A 87 2.62 -11.29 1.47
N ALA A 88 1.70 -10.71 2.22
CA ALA A 88 1.94 -10.23 3.58
C ALA A 88 1.94 -11.35 4.63
N LYS A 89 1.66 -12.61 4.22
CA LYS A 89 1.61 -13.75 5.13
C LYS A 89 2.91 -13.88 5.93
N GLY A 90 2.76 -14.04 7.25
CA GLY A 90 3.87 -14.20 8.20
C GLY A 90 4.51 -12.89 8.67
N LEU A 91 4.10 -11.74 8.11
CA LEU A 91 4.56 -10.45 8.59
C LEU A 91 3.91 -10.11 9.93
N LYS A 92 4.70 -9.57 10.86
CA LYS A 92 4.20 -9.03 12.12
C LYS A 92 3.43 -7.73 11.86
N ARG A 93 2.77 -7.22 12.90
CA ARG A 93 2.09 -5.92 12.87
C ARG A 93 3.00 -4.83 12.29
N ASP A 94 2.47 -4.06 11.34
CA ASP A 94 3.13 -2.93 10.67
C ASP A 94 4.43 -3.28 9.90
N ALA A 95 4.76 -4.57 9.78
CA ALA A 95 5.93 -5.04 9.04
C ALA A 95 5.64 -5.15 7.54
N PHE A 96 6.70 -5.11 6.74
CA PHE A 96 6.60 -5.12 5.28
C PHE A 96 7.71 -5.93 4.61
N LYS A 97 7.45 -6.28 3.34
CA LYS A 97 8.41 -6.77 2.36
C LYS A 97 8.62 -5.68 1.32
N MET A 98 9.88 -5.39 1.05
CA MET A 98 10.31 -4.57 -0.07
C MET A 98 11.26 -5.42 -0.90
N VAL A 99 10.77 -5.94 -2.01
CA VAL A 99 11.50 -6.89 -2.85
C VAL A 99 11.21 -6.60 -4.33
N SER A 100 12.19 -6.81 -5.18
CA SER A 100 12.08 -6.61 -6.62
C SER A 100 12.45 -7.87 -7.40
N GLY A 101 11.91 -7.98 -8.60
CA GLY A 101 12.31 -8.97 -9.60
C GLY A 101 12.62 -8.29 -10.93
N GLU A 102 12.53 -9.03 -12.03
CA GLU A 102 12.94 -8.55 -13.36
C GLU A 102 12.18 -7.28 -13.80
N ASN A 103 10.86 -7.30 -13.71
CA ASN A 103 10.00 -6.20 -14.20
C ASN A 103 8.96 -5.77 -13.16
N TRP A 104 9.30 -5.91 -11.87
CA TRP A 104 8.40 -5.55 -10.79
C TRP A 104 9.11 -5.18 -9.49
N LEU A 105 8.44 -4.35 -8.70
CA LEU A 105 8.77 -3.97 -7.34
C LEU A 105 7.55 -4.23 -6.47
N ALA A 106 7.72 -4.87 -5.32
CA ALA A 106 6.64 -5.10 -4.37
C ALA A 106 6.93 -4.37 -3.06
N LEU A 107 5.99 -3.50 -2.67
CA LEU A 107 5.93 -2.72 -1.44
C LEU A 107 4.71 -3.20 -0.65
N VAL A 108 4.82 -4.41 -0.10
CA VAL A 108 3.70 -5.17 0.47
C VAL A 108 3.89 -5.32 1.96
N GLY A 109 2.93 -4.84 2.75
CA GLY A 109 2.97 -4.98 4.20
C GLY A 109 1.72 -5.60 4.80
N ASN A 110 1.85 -5.92 6.09
CA ASN A 110 0.73 -6.38 6.90
C ASN A 110 -0.17 -5.18 7.24
N ASP A 111 -1.14 -4.93 6.39
CA ASP A 111 -2.16 -3.91 6.59
C ASP A 111 -3.38 -4.53 7.28
N LEU A 112 -4.03 -3.72 8.11
CA LEU A 112 -5.26 -4.09 8.80
C LEU A 112 -6.15 -2.87 8.88
N GLU A 113 -7.40 -3.04 8.47
CA GLU A 113 -8.42 -2.01 8.57
C GLU A 113 -9.16 -2.15 9.89
N PHE A 114 -8.99 -1.16 10.77
CA PHE A 114 -9.80 -1.05 11.95
C PHE A 114 -11.23 -0.71 11.56
N GLU A 115 -12.16 -1.58 11.96
CA GLU A 115 -13.59 -1.34 11.83
C GLU A 115 -14.19 -1.08 13.22
N PRO A 116 -14.63 0.16 13.50
CA PRO A 116 -15.22 0.49 14.79
C PRO A 116 -16.57 -0.21 14.96
N ARG A 117 -16.78 -0.83 16.12
CA ARG A 117 -18.07 -1.43 16.48
C ARG A 117 -19.05 -0.36 16.99
N GLU A 118 -20.29 -0.42 16.52
CA GLU A 118 -21.36 0.43 17.02
C GLU A 118 -21.79 0.05 18.46
N PRO A 119 -22.31 1.00 19.25
CA PRO A 119 -22.46 2.41 18.94
C PRO A 119 -21.17 3.21 19.18
N TRP A 120 -20.80 4.10 18.25
CA TRP A 120 -19.73 5.07 18.46
C TRP A 120 -20.05 6.46 17.86
N ALA A 121 -19.59 7.50 18.54
CA ALA A 121 -19.84 8.88 18.13
C ALA A 121 -18.86 9.32 17.04
N ARG A 122 -19.37 9.95 15.97
CA ARG A 122 -18.64 10.55 14.85
C ARG A 122 -18.11 11.95 15.14
N HIS A 123 -18.61 12.60 16.20
CA HIS A 123 -18.22 13.93 16.66
C HIS A 123 -18.61 14.13 18.14
N HIS A 124 -18.15 15.24 18.75
CA HIS A 124 -18.20 15.45 20.20
C HIS A 124 -19.60 15.30 20.82
N ASN A 125 -20.62 15.88 20.16
CA ASN A 125 -21.97 15.99 20.71
C ASN A 125 -22.85 14.75 20.45
N GLN A 126 -22.51 13.96 19.43
CA GLN A 126 -23.36 12.83 18.99
C GLN A 126 -23.56 11.77 20.08
N TRP A 127 -22.58 11.60 20.98
CA TRP A 127 -22.71 10.60 22.03
C TRP A 127 -23.91 10.90 22.92
N ALA A 128 -23.98 12.12 23.45
CA ALA A 128 -25.05 12.53 24.34
C ALA A 128 -26.39 12.66 23.60
N GLN A 129 -26.37 13.05 22.32
CA GLN A 129 -27.57 13.26 21.52
C GLN A 129 -28.21 11.97 21.02
N GLU A 130 -27.42 10.96 20.66
CA GLU A 130 -27.90 9.78 19.93
C GLU A 130 -27.38 8.47 20.53
N LYS A 131 -26.05 8.32 20.59
CA LYS A 131 -25.39 7.02 20.81
C LYS A 131 -25.51 6.47 22.22
N GLN A 132 -25.69 7.33 23.22
CA GLN A 132 -25.95 6.90 24.59
C GLN A 132 -27.24 6.08 24.68
N SER A 133 -28.31 6.52 24.01
CA SER A 133 -29.58 5.78 24.02
C SER A 133 -29.48 4.41 23.35
N GLU A 134 -28.68 4.27 22.29
CA GLU A 134 -28.38 3.00 21.64
C GLU A 134 -27.60 2.07 22.58
N TRP A 135 -26.60 2.61 23.28
CA TRP A 135 -25.79 1.88 24.23
C TRP A 135 -26.60 1.38 25.45
N ASP A 136 -27.48 2.22 25.97
CA ASP A 136 -28.34 1.88 27.11
C ASP A 136 -29.31 0.75 26.75
N LYS A 137 -29.81 0.71 25.51
CA LYS A 137 -30.65 -0.39 25.00
C LYS A 137 -29.90 -1.72 24.94
N ILE A 138 -28.64 -1.69 24.52
CA ILE A 138 -27.79 -2.88 24.42
C ILE A 138 -27.44 -3.42 25.81
N THR A 139 -26.99 -2.54 26.69
CA THR A 139 -26.45 -2.97 28.00
C THR A 139 -27.53 -3.14 29.05
N ARG A 140 -28.65 -2.41 28.98
CA ARG A 140 -29.71 -2.35 30.00
C ARG A 140 -29.17 -2.06 31.41
N LYS A 141 -28.06 -1.32 31.48
CA LYS A 141 -27.30 -1.01 32.69
C LYS A 141 -26.70 0.39 32.55
N PRO A 142 -26.41 1.10 33.66
CA PRO A 142 -25.93 2.50 33.62
C PRO A 142 -24.44 2.63 33.26
N TRP A 143 -23.86 1.68 32.50
CA TRP A 143 -22.44 1.72 32.15
C TRP A 143 -22.19 2.77 31.08
N MET A 144 -21.11 3.53 31.22
CA MET A 144 -20.62 4.40 30.14
C MET A 144 -19.72 3.62 29.17
N ASN A 145 -19.79 3.91 27.87
CA ASN A 145 -18.80 3.47 26.89
C ASN A 145 -17.83 4.62 26.55
N PRO A 146 -16.69 4.75 27.27
CA PRO A 146 -15.75 5.83 27.07
C PRO A 146 -15.02 5.76 25.72
N ILE A 147 -14.88 4.55 25.16
CA ILE A 147 -14.21 4.33 23.87
C ILE A 147 -15.10 4.84 22.74
N GLY A 148 -16.33 4.31 22.63
CA GLY A 148 -17.30 4.71 21.61
C GLY A 148 -17.57 6.22 21.61
N ARG A 149 -17.58 6.86 22.78
CA ARG A 149 -17.76 8.31 22.92
C ARG A 149 -16.65 9.14 22.27
N ARG A 150 -15.41 8.66 22.25
CA ARG A 150 -14.24 9.44 21.81
C ARG A 150 -13.57 8.89 20.55
N LEU A 151 -14.09 7.79 20.00
CA LEU A 151 -13.45 7.04 18.93
C LEU A 151 -13.16 7.89 17.68
N TYR A 152 -14.05 8.82 17.31
CA TYR A 152 -13.87 9.72 16.16
C TYR A 152 -12.56 10.53 16.18
N ARG A 153 -11.96 10.76 17.35
CA ARG A 153 -10.70 11.49 17.46
C ARG A 153 -9.51 10.72 16.88
N ASN A 154 -9.67 9.41 16.67
CA ASN A 154 -8.66 8.54 16.10
C ASN A 154 -8.83 8.31 14.60
N TYR A 155 -9.77 9.02 13.96
CA TYR A 155 -10.01 8.93 12.54
C TYR A 155 -9.63 10.23 11.85
N ASN A 156 -8.71 10.15 10.89
CA ASN A 156 -8.39 11.24 9.99
C ASN A 156 -9.28 11.17 8.76
N LYS A 157 -10.24 12.10 8.66
CA LYS A 157 -11.20 12.15 7.53
C LYS A 157 -10.55 12.52 6.20
N GLN A 158 -9.46 13.29 6.22
CA GLN A 158 -8.79 13.75 4.99
C GLN A 158 -8.01 12.61 4.35
N LEU A 159 -7.37 11.79 5.18
CA LEU A 159 -6.55 10.68 4.72
C LEU A 159 -7.32 9.35 4.63
N ASP A 160 -8.57 9.33 5.12
CA ASP A 160 -9.32 8.11 5.39
C ASP A 160 -8.43 7.06 6.10
N LEU A 161 -7.95 7.41 7.31
CA LEU A 161 -7.07 6.52 8.07
C LEU A 161 -7.41 6.56 9.55
N TRP A 162 -7.40 5.38 10.16
CA TRP A 162 -7.47 5.25 11.61
C TRP A 162 -6.07 5.20 12.24
N ASN A 163 -5.96 5.70 13.47
CA ASN A 163 -4.77 5.47 14.31
C ASN A 163 -4.58 3.99 14.67
N PHE A 164 -5.64 3.19 14.53
CA PHE A 164 -5.62 1.76 14.82
C PHE A 164 -5.31 0.89 13.60
N ASP A 165 -5.38 1.46 12.39
CA ASP A 165 -5.02 0.75 11.16
C ASP A 165 -3.56 0.31 11.23
N HIS A 166 -3.27 -0.88 10.69
CA HIS A 166 -1.88 -1.28 10.45
C HIS A 166 -1.45 -0.74 9.09
N ARG A 167 -0.19 -0.31 9.00
CA ARG A 167 0.31 0.54 7.91
C ARG A 167 1.55 -0.05 7.27
N GLY A 168 1.65 -1.36 7.17
CA GLY A 168 2.82 -2.06 6.64
C GLY A 168 3.18 -1.56 5.23
N SER A 169 2.21 -1.47 4.32
CA SER A 169 2.47 -1.07 2.93
C SER A 169 2.87 0.40 2.82
N LEU A 170 2.24 1.27 3.60
CA LEU A 170 2.63 2.69 3.70
C LEU A 170 4.06 2.82 4.25
N ASN A 171 4.43 2.02 5.25
CA ASN A 171 5.79 1.98 5.78
C ASN A 171 6.79 1.51 4.71
N ALA A 172 6.43 0.54 3.88
CA ALA A 172 7.26 0.07 2.76
C ALA A 172 7.50 1.20 1.74
N VAL A 173 6.45 1.95 1.38
CA VAL A 173 6.56 3.11 0.50
C VAL A 173 7.49 4.16 1.07
N TYR A 174 7.32 4.53 2.35
CA TYR A 174 8.22 5.50 2.97
C TYR A 174 9.66 4.99 3.14
N ALA A 175 9.86 3.69 3.28
CA ALA A 175 11.21 3.12 3.28
C ALA A 175 11.84 3.19 1.87
N PHE A 176 11.06 3.01 0.81
CA PHE A 176 11.52 3.11 -0.58
C PHE A 176 11.84 4.55 -1.00
N LEU A 177 11.08 5.53 -0.51
CA LEU A 177 11.23 6.95 -0.86
C LEU A 177 12.34 7.69 -0.06
N ARG A 178 12.97 7.02 0.91
CA ARG A 178 14.07 7.57 1.71
C ARG A 178 15.39 7.53 0.97
#